data_AF-A0A917R4L5-F1
#
_entry.id   AF-A0A917R4L5-F1
#
_cell.length_a   1.000
_cell.length_b   1.000
_cell.length_c   1.000
_cell.angle_alpha   90.00
_cell.angle_beta   90.00
_cell.angle_gamma   90.00
#
_symmetry.space_group_name_H-M   'P 1'
#
loop_
_entity.id
_entity.type
_entity.pdbx_description
1 polymer ?
#
loop_
_entity_poly.entity_id
_entity_poly.type
_entity_poly.pdbx_seq_one_letter_code
_entity_poly.pdbx_strand_id
1 'polypeptide(L)'
;MTADELHTLDRGCVGLTLLRLGRNSEKLPPSNLMFGHPRTPQSATVLALGEAANAEIRRCRALRVAAYDELAAARRGPGATDGSPDVLRRLDEVMATEYDLRQARAAARQVWSDIPAEQIKQARTARTEARIHDGEQALAVARGYAAKFDEILSGEPANVAEFQRRVHNDPALSQLSDVTANLPTTGSPADWEPVIFAKHLWSGQDYVRDPAGREVISDGRRQYEATDSPKYGRFLPGPATGQVNMWGDFHRNRLGFLNYDYAWYDAPTDTWWRANHSETGDPHRPMLVYQSTSEAFFTGSADFDTTVVGIGFADRSG
;
A
#
# COMPACT_ATOMS: atom_id res chain seq x y z
N MET A 1 9.26 -18.47 -18.37
CA MET A 1 8.01 -17.74 -18.13
C MET A 1 6.94 -18.20 -19.11
N THR A 2 5.85 -18.74 -18.59
CA THR A 2 4.61 -19.07 -19.30
C THR A 2 3.80 -17.80 -19.57
N ALA A 3 2.72 -17.91 -20.35
CA ALA A 3 1.81 -16.79 -20.60
C ALA A 3 1.12 -16.29 -19.31
N ASP A 4 0.76 -17.20 -18.41
CA ASP A 4 0.13 -16.85 -17.12
C ASP A 4 1.12 -16.15 -16.18
N GLU A 5 2.40 -16.55 -16.23
CA GLU A 5 3.46 -15.87 -15.49
C GLU A 5 3.72 -14.46 -16.03
N LEU A 6 3.73 -14.28 -17.36
CA LEU A 6 3.82 -12.94 -17.98
C LEU A 6 2.63 -12.07 -17.57
N HIS A 7 1.41 -12.60 -17.67
CA HIS A 7 0.21 -11.89 -17.25
C HIS A 7 0.23 -11.50 -15.76
N THR A 8 0.81 -12.35 -14.91
CA THR A 8 1.01 -12.03 -13.49
C THR A 8 2.06 -10.94 -13.32
N LEU A 9 3.18 -10.99 -14.04
CA LEU A 9 4.24 -9.98 -14.02
C LEU A 9 3.70 -8.59 -14.41
N ASP A 10 2.84 -8.54 -15.44
CA ASP A 10 2.27 -7.31 -15.99
C ASP A 10 1.47 -6.49 -14.96
N ARG A 11 1.16 -7.04 -13.79
CA ARG A 11 0.52 -6.31 -12.68
C ARG A 11 1.47 -5.35 -11.95
N GLY A 12 2.74 -5.29 -12.33
CA GLY A 12 3.71 -4.36 -11.75
C GLY A 12 4.26 -4.85 -10.42
N CYS A 13 4.32 -3.96 -9.43
CA CYS A 13 4.98 -4.23 -8.13
C CYS A 13 4.45 -5.51 -7.46
N VAL A 14 3.14 -5.73 -7.48
CA VAL A 14 2.51 -6.93 -6.91
C VAL A 14 2.77 -8.20 -7.72
N GLY A 15 2.97 -8.06 -9.04
CA GLY A 15 3.18 -9.17 -9.97
C GLY A 15 4.45 -9.95 -9.66
N LEU A 16 5.56 -9.24 -9.43
CA LEU A 16 6.84 -9.85 -9.03
C LEU A 16 6.71 -10.67 -7.74
N THR A 17 6.06 -10.13 -6.72
CA THR A 17 5.84 -10.86 -5.46
C THR A 17 4.94 -12.07 -5.65
N LEU A 18 3.87 -11.97 -6.46
CA LEU A 18 2.98 -13.10 -6.73
C LEU A 18 3.69 -14.22 -7.48
N LEU A 19 4.50 -13.88 -8.49
CA LEU A 19 5.33 -14.84 -9.21
C LEU A 19 6.28 -15.57 -8.29
N ARG A 20 6.99 -14.83 -7.41
CA ARG A 20 7.90 -15.46 -6.45
C ARG A 20 7.18 -16.40 -5.47
N LEU A 21 5.91 -16.11 -5.16
CA LEU A 21 5.05 -16.93 -4.32
C LEU A 21 4.38 -18.10 -5.07
N GLY A 22 4.62 -18.27 -6.37
CA GLY A 22 3.91 -19.26 -7.19
C GLY A 22 2.40 -19.03 -7.27
N ARG A 23 1.96 -17.77 -7.15
CA ARG A 23 0.54 -17.37 -7.15
C ARG A 23 0.17 -16.70 -8.47
N ASN A 24 -1.07 -16.94 -8.91
CA ASN A 24 -1.61 -16.32 -10.11
C ASN A 24 -2.14 -14.89 -9.85
N SER A 25 -2.50 -14.20 -10.93
CA SER A 25 -2.98 -12.81 -10.96
C SER A 25 -4.31 -12.56 -10.23
N GLU A 26 -5.08 -13.59 -9.89
CA GLU A 26 -6.40 -13.41 -9.28
C GLU A 26 -6.32 -13.09 -7.77
N LYS A 27 -5.18 -13.38 -7.15
CA LYS A 27 -4.98 -13.20 -5.72
C LYS A 27 -4.02 -12.04 -5.43
N LEU A 28 -4.07 -11.55 -4.20
CA LEU A 28 -3.06 -10.66 -3.64
C LEU A 28 -2.04 -11.50 -2.84
N PRO A 29 -0.83 -10.95 -2.61
CA PRO A 29 0.08 -11.54 -1.65
C PRO A 29 -0.62 -11.73 -0.29
N PRO A 30 -0.29 -12.80 0.44
CA PRO A 30 -0.93 -13.11 1.72
C PRO A 30 -0.72 -11.96 2.72
N SER A 31 -1.69 -11.72 3.59
CA SER A 31 -1.65 -10.62 4.56
C SER A 31 -1.75 -11.09 6.01
N ASN A 32 -1.73 -12.40 6.25
CA ASN A 32 -1.84 -13.02 7.57
C ASN A 32 -0.54 -12.95 8.36
N LEU A 33 0.63 -13.04 7.71
CA LEU A 33 1.94 -12.97 8.34
C LEU A 33 2.68 -11.70 7.93
N MET A 34 2.15 -10.55 8.35
CA MET A 34 2.81 -9.25 8.17
C MET A 34 3.39 -8.76 9.50
N PHE A 35 4.53 -8.11 9.44
CA PHE A 35 5.28 -7.62 10.58
C PHE A 35 5.63 -6.15 10.41
N GLY A 36 5.74 -5.44 11.52
CA GLY A 36 6.06 -4.01 11.55
C GLY A 36 6.88 -3.64 12.78
N HIS A 37 7.29 -2.38 12.85
CA HIS A 37 7.94 -1.80 14.01
C HIS A 37 7.11 -0.63 14.56
N PRO A 38 7.03 -0.42 15.89
CA PRO A 38 6.33 0.73 16.46
C PRO A 38 6.90 2.04 15.92
N ARG A 39 6.04 2.84 15.28
CA ARG A 39 6.47 4.08 14.62
C ARG A 39 6.96 5.10 15.64
N THR A 40 8.05 5.80 15.30
CA THR A 40 8.50 6.95 16.09
C THR A 40 7.66 8.20 15.73
N PRO A 41 6.83 8.76 16.63
CA PRO A 41 5.87 9.81 16.25
C PRO A 41 6.48 11.18 15.95
N GLN A 42 7.78 11.38 16.22
CA GLN A 42 8.37 12.70 16.46
C GLN A 42 8.45 13.61 15.22
N SER A 43 8.46 13.09 14.00
CA SER A 43 8.57 13.88 12.76
C SER A 43 7.23 14.20 12.07
N ALA A 44 6.11 13.71 12.62
CA ALA A 44 4.81 13.78 11.98
C ALA A 44 4.19 15.19 12.01
N THR A 45 4.43 15.99 13.05
CA THR A 45 3.66 17.23 13.30
C THR A 45 4.06 18.39 12.40
N VAL A 46 5.35 18.61 12.15
CA VAL A 46 5.84 19.72 11.32
C VAL A 46 5.35 19.60 9.88
N LEU A 47 5.40 18.39 9.31
CA LEU A 47 4.98 18.15 7.93
C LEU A 47 3.46 18.00 7.79
N ALA A 48 2.75 17.58 8.84
CA ALA A 48 1.31 17.30 8.78
C ALA A 48 0.48 18.50 8.29
N LEU A 49 0.77 19.71 8.76
CA LEU A 49 0.03 20.92 8.36
C LEU A 49 0.18 21.20 6.87
N GLY A 50 1.41 21.20 6.37
CA GLY A 50 1.67 21.42 4.96
C GLY A 50 1.16 20.28 4.07
N GLU A 51 1.16 19.05 4.57
CA GLU A 51 0.60 17.89 3.88
C GLU A 51 -0.92 17.91 3.80
N ALA A 52 -1.60 18.38 4.84
CA ALA A 52 -3.05 18.61 4.85
C ALA A 52 -3.43 19.72 3.87
N ALA A 53 -2.69 20.84 3.86
CA ALA A 53 -2.93 21.91 2.89
C ALA A 53 -2.70 21.45 1.43
N ASN A 54 -1.69 20.61 1.20
CA ASN A 54 -1.49 19.98 -0.10
C ASN A 54 -2.59 18.97 -0.45
N ALA A 55 -3.19 18.29 0.53
CA ALA A 55 -4.33 17.40 0.31
C ALA A 55 -5.55 18.18 -0.20
N GLU A 56 -5.81 19.34 0.39
CA GLU A 56 -6.89 20.22 -0.06
C GLU A 56 -6.69 20.70 -1.51
N ILE A 57 -5.45 21.05 -1.91
CA ILE A 57 -5.15 21.35 -3.32
C ILE A 57 -5.51 20.18 -4.23
N ARG A 58 -5.17 18.94 -3.84
CA ARG A 58 -5.47 17.75 -4.65
C ARG A 58 -6.97 17.49 -4.74
N ARG A 59 -7.69 17.66 -3.63
CA ARG A 59 -9.16 17.59 -3.58
C ARG A 59 -9.79 18.60 -4.55
N CYS A 60 -9.41 19.87 -4.47
CA CYS A 60 -9.92 20.91 -5.37
C CYS A 60 -9.56 20.65 -6.84
N ARG A 61 -8.38 20.08 -7.13
CA ARG A 61 -8.03 19.67 -8.49
C ARG A 61 -8.92 18.54 -9.01
N ALA A 62 -9.19 17.53 -8.19
CA ALA A 62 -10.06 16.42 -8.56
C ALA A 62 -11.49 16.91 -8.84
N LEU A 63 -12.03 17.77 -7.97
CA LEU A 63 -13.34 18.41 -8.17
C LEU A 63 -13.39 19.26 -9.45
N ARG A 64 -12.32 20.03 -9.72
CA ARG A 64 -12.21 20.80 -10.95
C ARG A 64 -12.27 19.90 -12.19
N VAL A 65 -11.50 18.80 -12.21
CA VAL A 65 -11.52 17.86 -13.34
C VAL A 65 -12.93 17.29 -13.55
N ALA A 66 -13.59 16.82 -12.48
CA ALA A 66 -14.96 16.32 -12.55
C ALA A 66 -15.95 17.38 -13.09
N ALA A 67 -15.86 18.62 -12.62
CA ALA A 67 -16.71 19.71 -13.11
C ALA A 67 -16.49 20.00 -14.61
N TYR A 68 -15.24 19.94 -15.10
CA TYR A 68 -14.95 20.08 -16.53
C TYR A 68 -15.51 18.90 -17.35
N ASP A 69 -15.42 17.67 -16.84
CA ASP A 69 -15.99 16.49 -17.50
C ASP A 69 -17.51 16.57 -17.57
N GLU A 70 -18.17 17.00 -16.49
CA GLU A 70 -19.62 17.22 -16.44
C GLU A 70 -20.06 18.35 -17.38
N LEU A 71 -19.33 19.46 -17.46
CA LEU A 71 -19.57 20.53 -18.42
C LEU A 71 -19.42 20.02 -19.87
N ALA A 72 -18.38 19.22 -20.13
CA ALA A 72 -18.17 18.62 -21.45
C ALA A 72 -19.30 17.64 -21.82
N ALA A 73 -19.83 16.89 -20.85
CA ALA A 73 -20.98 16.02 -21.05
C ALA A 73 -22.26 16.83 -21.34
N ALA A 74 -22.53 17.89 -20.56
CA ALA A 74 -23.69 18.77 -20.77
C ALA A 74 -23.69 19.40 -22.16
N ARG A 75 -22.52 19.86 -22.65
CA ARG A 75 -22.35 20.41 -24.00
C ARG A 75 -22.61 19.42 -25.14
N ARG A 76 -22.44 18.12 -24.89
CA ARG A 76 -22.75 17.06 -25.87
C ARG A 76 -24.23 16.65 -25.86
N GLY A 77 -25.04 17.23 -24.98
CA GLY A 77 -26.48 16.96 -24.90
C GLY A 77 -27.22 17.34 -26.19
N PRO A 78 -28.24 16.58 -26.63
CA PRO A 78 -29.05 16.94 -27.79
C PRO A 78 -29.68 18.33 -27.64
N GLY A 79 -29.42 19.22 -28.59
CA GLY A 79 -29.94 20.60 -28.55
C GLY A 79 -29.26 21.51 -27.52
N ALA A 80 -28.18 21.06 -26.86
CA ALA A 80 -27.41 21.89 -25.97
C ALA A 80 -26.70 23.02 -26.73
N THR A 81 -26.74 24.21 -26.15
CA THR A 81 -26.00 25.40 -26.59
C THR A 81 -25.25 25.96 -25.38
N ASP A 82 -24.28 26.86 -25.59
CA ASP A 82 -23.60 27.52 -24.47
C ASP A 82 -24.55 28.36 -23.59
N GLY A 83 -25.74 28.72 -24.10
CA GLY A 83 -26.79 29.41 -23.34
C GLY A 83 -27.79 28.47 -22.66
N SER A 84 -27.68 27.15 -22.84
CA SER A 84 -28.60 26.20 -22.22
C SER A 84 -28.46 26.24 -20.69
N PRO A 85 -29.57 26.23 -19.92
CA PRO A 85 -29.51 26.33 -18.46
C PRO A 85 -28.58 25.32 -17.78
N ASP A 86 -28.55 24.08 -18.28
CA ASP A 86 -27.66 23.04 -17.75
C ASP A 86 -26.19 23.34 -18.01
N VAL A 87 -25.85 23.82 -19.22
CA VAL A 87 -24.48 24.21 -19.57
C VAL A 87 -24.02 25.41 -18.71
N LEU A 88 -24.88 26.42 -18.52
CA LEU A 88 -24.58 27.57 -17.66
C LEU A 88 -24.35 27.15 -16.21
N ARG A 89 -25.19 26.27 -15.66
CA ARG A 89 -25.00 25.74 -14.30
C ARG A 89 -23.67 25.01 -14.15
N ARG A 90 -23.29 24.15 -15.10
CA ARG A 90 -21.99 23.46 -15.08
C ARG A 90 -20.81 24.42 -15.26
N LEU A 91 -21.00 25.51 -16.00
CA LEU A 91 -19.99 26.56 -16.11
C LEU A 91 -19.78 27.26 -14.76
N ASP A 92 -20.86 27.57 -14.03
CA ASP A 92 -20.78 28.14 -12.68
C ASP A 92 -20.05 27.18 -11.71
N GLU A 93 -20.31 25.87 -11.79
CA GLU A 93 -19.61 24.85 -11.01
C GLU A 93 -18.11 24.79 -11.34
N VAL A 94 -17.74 24.87 -12.62
CA VAL A 94 -16.34 25.00 -13.04
C VAL A 94 -15.70 26.24 -12.43
N MET A 95 -16.35 27.41 -12.53
CA MET A 95 -15.82 28.66 -11.97
C MET A 95 -15.66 28.60 -10.44
N ALA A 96 -16.60 27.97 -9.73
CA ALA A 96 -16.53 27.74 -8.29
C ALA A 96 -15.32 26.85 -7.93
N THR A 97 -15.14 25.71 -8.61
CA THR A 97 -13.99 24.82 -8.35
C THR A 97 -12.64 25.47 -8.70
N GLU A 98 -12.58 26.36 -9.70
CA GLU A 98 -11.38 27.15 -9.99
C GLU A 98 -11.07 28.18 -8.91
N TYR A 99 -12.10 28.83 -8.35
CA TYR A 99 -11.95 29.72 -7.21
C TYR A 99 -11.43 28.96 -5.99
N ASP A 100 -12.04 27.83 -5.64
CA ASP A 100 -11.64 26.98 -4.51
C ASP A 100 -10.19 26.49 -4.66
N LEU A 101 -9.80 26.07 -5.88
CA LEU A 101 -8.42 25.67 -6.15
C LEU A 101 -7.43 26.84 -5.97
N ARG A 102 -7.80 28.07 -6.32
CA ARG A 102 -6.97 29.25 -6.06
C ARG A 102 -6.84 29.52 -4.56
N GLN A 103 -7.94 29.43 -3.81
CA GLN A 103 -7.92 29.60 -2.34
C GLN A 103 -7.08 28.53 -1.66
N ALA A 104 -7.25 27.26 -2.00
CA ALA A 104 -6.45 26.15 -1.48
C ALA A 104 -4.95 26.35 -1.74
N ARG A 105 -4.58 26.84 -2.93
CA ARG A 105 -3.19 27.17 -3.27
C ARG A 105 -2.64 28.33 -2.42
N ALA A 106 -3.43 29.37 -2.20
CA ALA A 106 -3.02 30.50 -1.37
C ALA A 106 -2.83 30.06 0.08
N ALA A 107 -3.78 29.32 0.65
CA ALA A 107 -3.70 28.78 1.99
C ALA A 107 -2.48 27.85 2.18
N ALA A 108 -2.23 26.95 1.25
CA ALA A 108 -1.05 26.07 1.33
C ALA A 108 0.28 26.84 1.27
N ARG A 109 0.38 27.88 0.42
CA ARG A 109 1.56 28.73 0.39
C ARG A 109 1.81 29.41 1.74
N GLN A 110 0.75 29.90 2.38
CA GLN A 110 0.85 30.51 3.70
C GLN A 110 1.34 29.50 4.74
N VAL A 111 0.73 28.31 4.80
CA VAL A 111 1.15 27.25 5.72
C VAL A 111 2.63 26.88 5.52
N TRP A 112 3.08 26.75 4.28
CA TRP A 112 4.48 26.42 4.00
C TRP A 112 5.44 27.60 4.24
N SER A 113 5.00 28.85 4.11
CA SER A 113 5.84 30.02 4.45
C SER A 113 6.02 30.21 5.94
N ASP A 114 5.06 29.74 6.75
CA ASP A 114 5.09 29.83 8.21
C ASP A 114 6.04 28.80 8.85
N ILE A 115 6.48 27.78 8.08
CA ILE A 115 7.42 26.76 8.53
C ILE A 115 8.82 27.08 7.96
N PRO A 116 9.83 27.29 8.82
CA PRO A 116 11.20 27.52 8.35
C PRO A 116 11.71 26.39 7.44
N ALA A 117 12.38 26.74 6.34
CA ALA A 117 12.86 25.76 5.36
C ALA A 117 13.77 24.69 5.98
N GLU A 118 14.62 25.06 6.94
CA GLU A 118 15.46 24.11 7.67
C GLU A 118 14.64 23.12 8.51
N GLN A 119 13.53 23.55 9.11
CA GLN A 119 12.63 22.63 9.84
C GLN A 119 11.96 21.65 8.89
N ILE A 120 11.55 22.09 7.69
CA ILE A 120 10.99 21.20 6.66
C ILE A 120 12.04 20.15 6.25
N LYS A 121 13.28 20.59 6.01
CA LYS A 121 14.39 19.71 5.65
C LYS A 121 14.66 18.68 6.75
N GLN A 122 14.82 19.14 7.99
CA GLN A 122 15.03 18.27 9.15
C GLN A 122 13.89 17.26 9.32
N ALA A 123 12.63 17.70 9.21
CA ALA A 123 11.49 16.80 9.35
C ALA A 123 11.42 15.75 8.23
N ARG A 124 11.80 16.10 6.99
CA ARG A 124 11.90 15.14 5.86
C ARG A 124 13.02 14.12 6.07
N THR A 125 14.19 14.58 6.51
CA THR A 125 15.31 13.70 6.86
C THR A 125 14.91 12.75 7.98
N ALA A 126 14.41 13.27 9.11
CA ALA A 126 13.99 12.46 10.24
C ALA A 126 12.88 11.46 9.89
N ARG A 127 11.94 11.83 9.01
CA ARG A 127 10.93 10.88 8.49
C ARG A 127 11.56 9.78 7.65
N THR A 128 12.52 10.11 6.80
CA THR A 128 13.22 9.14 5.94
C THR A 128 14.02 8.16 6.79
N GLU A 129 14.81 8.67 7.73
CA GLU A 129 15.57 7.87 8.69
C GLU A 129 14.66 6.96 9.53
N ALA A 130 13.53 7.50 10.03
CA ALA A 130 12.56 6.70 10.78
C ALA A 130 11.96 5.56 9.94
N ARG A 131 11.64 5.80 8.66
CA ARG A 131 11.12 4.76 7.77
C ARG A 131 12.14 3.66 7.48
N ILE A 132 13.39 4.07 7.22
CA ILE A 132 14.49 3.12 7.01
C ILE A 132 14.64 2.27 8.28
N HIS A 133 14.76 2.92 9.44
CA HIS A 133 14.88 2.22 10.72
C HIS A 133 13.71 1.25 10.98
N ASP A 134 12.47 1.74 10.90
CA ASP A 134 11.27 0.93 11.15
C ASP A 134 11.15 -0.25 10.16
N GLY A 135 11.49 -0.02 8.88
CA GLY A 135 11.52 -1.05 7.84
C GLY A 135 12.56 -2.13 8.10
N GLU A 136 13.78 -1.74 8.48
CA GLU A 136 14.86 -2.66 8.85
C GLU A 136 14.50 -3.48 10.09
N GLN A 137 13.87 -2.87 11.10
CA GLN A 137 13.41 -3.61 12.28
C GLN A 137 12.29 -4.62 11.91
N ALA A 138 11.35 -4.22 11.04
CA ALA A 138 10.32 -5.13 10.55
C ALA A 138 10.91 -6.30 9.73
N LEU A 139 11.93 -6.03 8.90
CA LEU A 139 12.67 -7.04 8.16
C LEU A 139 13.40 -8.01 9.09
N ALA A 140 14.06 -7.52 10.14
CA ALA A 140 14.75 -8.35 11.12
C ALA A 140 13.78 -9.32 11.82
N VAL A 141 12.58 -8.84 12.21
CA VAL A 141 11.52 -9.69 12.78
C VAL A 141 11.07 -10.75 11.77
N ALA A 142 10.78 -10.36 10.53
CA ALA A 142 10.36 -11.29 9.48
C ALA A 142 11.43 -12.35 9.17
N ARG A 143 12.72 -11.97 9.12
CA ARG A 143 13.84 -12.92 8.95
C ARG A 143 13.93 -13.92 10.10
N GLY A 144 13.71 -13.45 11.34
CA GLY A 144 13.69 -14.33 12.52
C GLY A 144 12.58 -15.39 12.43
N TYR A 145 11.38 -15.02 12.03
CA TYR A 145 10.28 -15.97 11.84
C TYR A 145 10.46 -16.85 10.61
N ALA A 146 10.95 -16.31 9.49
CA ALA A 146 11.24 -17.08 8.28
C ALA A 146 12.26 -18.19 8.56
N ALA A 147 13.31 -17.91 9.34
CA ALA A 147 14.30 -18.91 9.74
C ALA A 147 13.68 -20.05 10.58
N LYS A 148 12.72 -19.73 11.47
CA LYS A 148 12.00 -20.75 12.25
C LYS A 148 11.08 -21.61 11.39
N PHE A 149 10.42 -21.01 10.39
CA PHE A 149 9.65 -21.78 9.42
C PHE A 149 10.56 -22.70 8.61
N ASP A 150 11.70 -22.19 8.15
CA ASP A 150 12.70 -22.95 7.41
C ASP A 150 13.25 -24.15 8.22
N GLU A 151 13.49 -23.98 9.52
CA GLU A 151 13.86 -25.07 10.44
C GLU A 151 12.79 -26.17 10.49
N ILE A 152 11.51 -25.80 10.59
CA ILE A 152 10.40 -26.77 10.59
C ILE A 152 10.30 -27.52 9.27
N LEU A 153 10.42 -26.80 8.14
CA LEU A 153 10.31 -27.34 6.79
C LEU A 153 11.51 -28.23 6.43
N SER A 154 12.71 -27.90 6.92
CA SER A 154 13.92 -28.71 6.80
C SER A 154 13.81 -30.06 7.51
N GLY A 155 12.92 -30.18 8.49
CA GLY A 155 12.57 -31.45 9.11
C GLY A 155 11.56 -32.29 8.30
N GLU A 156 11.30 -31.91 7.04
CA GLU A 156 10.45 -32.58 6.07
C GLU A 156 9.09 -33.05 6.65
N PRO A 157 8.21 -32.10 7.04
CA PRO A 157 6.92 -32.47 7.59
C PRO A 157 6.12 -33.29 6.56
N ALA A 158 5.68 -34.48 6.95
CA ALA A 158 5.03 -35.43 6.04
C ALA A 158 3.75 -34.91 5.37
N ASN A 159 3.09 -33.93 5.99
CA ASN A 159 1.89 -33.29 5.47
C ASN A 159 1.61 -31.97 6.22
N VAL A 160 0.58 -31.25 5.79
CA VAL A 160 0.19 -29.96 6.37
C VAL A 160 -0.16 -30.07 7.85
N ALA A 161 -0.80 -31.15 8.29
CA ALA A 161 -1.16 -31.33 9.70
C ALA A 161 0.07 -31.47 10.60
N GLU A 162 1.11 -32.18 10.12
CA GLU A 162 2.39 -32.28 10.82
C GLU A 162 3.13 -30.94 10.87
N PHE A 163 3.15 -30.19 9.77
CA PHE A 163 3.69 -28.82 9.74
C PHE A 163 2.96 -27.92 10.78
N GLN A 164 1.63 -27.93 10.79
CA GLN A 164 0.81 -27.17 11.72
C GLN A 164 1.08 -27.53 13.18
N ARG A 165 1.20 -28.84 13.47
CA ARG A 165 1.52 -29.33 14.81
C ARG A 165 2.90 -28.83 15.26
N ARG A 166 3.89 -28.83 14.37
CA ARG A 166 5.24 -28.31 14.67
C ARG A 166 5.22 -26.80 14.92
N VAL A 167 4.50 -26.04 14.10
CA VAL A 167 4.29 -24.59 14.30
C VAL A 167 3.64 -24.31 15.65
N HIS A 168 2.61 -25.07 16.03
CA HIS A 168 1.92 -24.90 17.32
C HIS A 168 2.81 -25.27 18.52
N ASN A 169 3.78 -26.17 18.34
CA ASN A 169 4.72 -26.55 19.39
C ASN A 169 5.94 -25.63 19.49
N ASP A 170 6.22 -24.78 18.49
CA ASP A 170 7.28 -23.77 18.59
C ASP A 170 6.82 -22.59 19.49
N PRO A 171 7.55 -22.23 20.55
CA PRO A 171 7.13 -21.19 21.48
C PRO A 171 6.96 -19.79 20.88
N ALA A 172 7.63 -19.48 19.77
CA ALA A 172 7.53 -18.19 19.10
C ALA A 172 6.45 -18.20 18.02
N LEU A 173 6.39 -19.26 17.20
CA LEU A 173 5.41 -19.37 16.12
C LEU A 173 3.98 -19.64 16.62
N SER A 174 3.83 -20.32 17.76
CA SER A 174 2.52 -20.53 18.39
C SER A 174 1.80 -19.25 18.81
N GLN A 175 2.53 -18.13 18.91
CA GLN A 175 1.97 -16.81 19.22
C GLN A 175 1.44 -16.09 17.97
N LEU A 176 1.78 -16.57 16.77
CA LEU A 176 1.33 -15.97 15.53
C LEU A 176 -0.11 -16.39 15.20
N SER A 177 -0.91 -15.44 14.73
CA SER A 177 -2.25 -15.70 14.23
C SER A 177 -2.22 -16.11 12.76
N ASP A 178 -3.17 -16.98 12.37
CA ASP A 178 -3.47 -17.31 10.97
C ASP A 178 -2.29 -17.83 10.13
N VAL A 179 -1.29 -18.48 10.72
CA VAL A 179 -0.12 -19.05 9.99
C VAL A 179 -0.54 -19.91 8.79
N THR A 180 -1.66 -20.61 8.92
CA THR A 180 -2.10 -21.64 7.96
C THR A 180 -3.03 -21.11 6.87
N ALA A 181 -3.47 -19.85 6.95
CA ALA A 181 -4.53 -19.30 6.10
C ALA A 181 -4.14 -19.21 4.61
N ASN A 182 -2.85 -19.28 4.29
CA ASN A 182 -2.31 -18.99 2.96
C ASN A 182 -1.17 -19.94 2.54
N LEU A 183 -1.16 -21.17 3.08
CA LEU A 183 -0.20 -22.19 2.67
C LEU A 183 -0.39 -22.55 1.18
N PRO A 184 0.67 -22.99 0.48
CA PRO A 184 0.54 -23.47 -0.88
C PRO A 184 -0.46 -24.62 -0.95
N THR A 185 -1.25 -24.65 -2.02
CA THR A 185 -2.24 -25.71 -2.27
C THR A 185 -1.65 -26.86 -3.07
N THR A 186 -0.39 -26.75 -3.48
CA THR A 186 0.37 -27.75 -4.22
C THR A 186 1.66 -28.09 -3.47
N GLY A 187 2.30 -29.17 -3.91
CA GLY A 187 3.53 -29.67 -3.31
C GLY A 187 3.31 -30.28 -1.93
N SER A 188 4.36 -30.91 -1.40
CA SER A 188 4.39 -31.27 0.01
C SER A 188 4.99 -30.13 0.83
N PRO A 189 4.73 -30.03 2.14
CA PRO A 189 5.44 -29.07 2.99
C PRO A 189 6.96 -29.17 2.92
N ALA A 190 7.54 -30.34 2.60
CA ALA A 190 8.98 -30.45 2.40
C ALA A 190 9.49 -29.66 1.18
N ASP A 191 8.62 -29.38 0.21
CA ASP A 191 8.93 -28.62 -1.00
C ASP A 191 8.73 -27.12 -0.82
N TRP A 192 8.13 -26.69 0.30
CA TRP A 192 7.85 -25.28 0.52
C TRP A 192 9.09 -24.51 1.01
N GLU A 193 9.14 -23.22 0.70
CA GLU A 193 10.11 -22.27 1.25
C GLU A 193 9.42 -21.01 1.77
N PRO A 194 9.87 -20.42 2.90
CA PRO A 194 9.39 -19.13 3.35
C PRO A 194 9.98 -18.01 2.49
N VAL A 195 9.13 -17.18 1.89
CA VAL A 195 9.50 -16.04 1.06
C VAL A 195 9.16 -14.74 1.78
N ILE A 196 10.15 -13.88 1.94
CA ILE A 196 9.96 -12.55 2.52
C ILE A 196 9.59 -11.56 1.40
N PHE A 197 8.61 -10.72 1.68
CA PHE A 197 8.23 -9.60 0.83
C PHE A 197 7.85 -8.41 1.70
N ALA A 198 7.64 -7.25 1.10
CA ALA A 198 7.20 -6.05 1.82
C ALA A 198 6.09 -5.36 1.06
N LYS A 199 5.34 -4.55 1.80
CA LYS A 199 4.31 -3.67 1.29
C LYS A 199 4.46 -2.29 1.88
N HIS A 200 4.59 -1.29 1.02
CA HIS A 200 4.31 0.09 1.36
C HIS A 200 2.84 0.38 1.12
N LEU A 201 2.18 1.03 2.09
CA LEU A 201 0.76 1.35 2.02
C LEU A 201 0.41 2.64 2.75
N TRP A 202 -0.78 3.15 2.44
CA TRP A 202 -1.40 4.27 3.12
C TRP A 202 -2.24 3.79 4.31
N SER A 203 -2.03 4.32 5.51
CA SER A 203 -2.80 3.97 6.71
C SER A 203 -4.17 4.66 6.77
N GLY A 204 -4.29 5.81 6.09
CA GLY A 204 -5.49 6.62 6.03
C GLY A 204 -6.55 6.04 5.11
N GLN A 205 -7.09 4.88 5.46
CA GLN A 205 -8.19 4.24 4.74
C GLN A 205 -9.42 4.18 5.65
N ASP A 206 -10.65 4.08 5.14
CA ASP A 206 -11.83 3.83 5.96
C ASP A 206 -12.94 3.17 5.17
N TYR A 207 -13.96 2.70 5.89
CA TYR A 207 -15.27 2.45 5.32
C TYR A 207 -15.92 3.77 4.96
N VAL A 208 -16.53 3.84 3.79
CA VAL A 208 -17.44 4.94 3.47
C VAL A 208 -18.66 4.80 4.38
N ARG A 209 -19.06 5.90 5.04
CA ARG A 209 -20.22 5.94 5.93
C ARG A 209 -21.28 6.90 5.42
N ASP A 210 -22.54 6.53 5.58
CA ASP A 210 -23.67 7.41 5.32
C ASP A 210 -23.79 8.52 6.39
N PRO A 211 -24.68 9.53 6.25
CA PRO A 211 -24.86 10.57 7.26
C PRO A 211 -25.29 10.06 8.66
N ALA A 212 -25.78 8.82 8.75
CA ALA A 212 -26.12 8.17 10.03
C ALA A 212 -24.94 7.36 10.60
N GLY A 213 -23.76 7.39 9.97
CA GLY A 213 -22.55 6.69 10.38
C GLY A 213 -22.51 5.20 10.01
N ARG A 214 -23.46 4.71 9.21
CA ARG A 214 -23.53 3.29 8.79
C ARG A 214 -22.66 3.06 7.58
N GLU A 215 -22.02 1.89 7.52
CA GLU A 215 -21.20 1.51 6.35
C GLU A 215 -22.05 1.50 5.08
N VAL A 216 -21.56 2.15 4.04
CA VAL A 216 -22.19 2.14 2.71
C VAL A 216 -21.87 0.83 2.02
N ILE A 217 -22.93 0.15 1.58
CA ILE A 217 -22.86 -1.07 0.78
C ILE A 217 -23.45 -0.74 -0.60
N SER A 218 -22.64 -0.91 -1.65
CA SER A 218 -23.07 -0.78 -3.06
C SER A 218 -22.86 -2.11 -3.75
N ASP A 219 -23.89 -2.61 -4.45
CA ASP A 219 -23.85 -3.89 -5.15
C ASP A 219 -23.39 -5.07 -4.28
N GLY A 220 -23.86 -5.09 -3.01
CA GLY A 220 -23.49 -6.11 -2.03
C GLY A 220 -22.06 -6.01 -1.51
N ARG A 221 -21.29 -4.98 -1.90
CA ARG A 221 -19.90 -4.76 -1.48
C ARG A 221 -19.75 -3.53 -0.61
N ARG A 222 -19.02 -3.68 0.50
CA ARG A 222 -18.64 -2.54 1.35
C ARG A 222 -17.80 -1.56 0.55
N GLN A 223 -18.07 -0.28 0.73
CA GLN A 223 -17.32 0.79 0.10
C GLN A 223 -16.21 1.28 1.02
N TYR A 224 -15.08 1.65 0.42
CA TYR A 224 -13.90 2.11 1.14
C TYR A 224 -13.35 3.37 0.49
N GLU A 225 -12.76 4.24 1.29
CA GLU A 225 -12.16 5.48 0.85
C GLU A 225 -10.78 5.70 1.48
N ALA A 226 -10.01 6.60 0.89
CA ALA A 226 -8.83 7.13 1.53
C ALA A 226 -9.18 8.43 2.26
N THR A 227 -8.65 8.58 3.47
CA THR A 227 -8.70 9.82 4.24
C THR A 227 -7.57 10.75 3.81
N ASP A 228 -7.77 12.06 4.04
CA ASP A 228 -6.76 13.08 3.70
C ASP A 228 -5.50 13.02 4.57
N SER A 229 -5.65 12.49 5.78
CA SER A 229 -4.59 12.33 6.78
C SER A 229 -4.30 10.85 7.07
N PRO A 230 -3.07 10.51 7.49
CA PRO A 230 -2.74 9.15 7.91
C PRO A 230 -3.41 8.82 9.24
N LYS A 231 -3.68 7.53 9.47
CA LYS A 231 -4.18 6.98 10.73
C LYS A 231 -3.05 6.22 11.42
N TYR A 232 -2.20 6.94 12.16
CA TYR A 232 -0.98 6.36 12.78
C TYR A 232 -1.24 5.20 13.74
N GLY A 233 -2.45 5.10 14.32
CA GLY A 233 -2.85 3.96 15.15
C GLY A 233 -3.23 2.69 14.37
N ARG A 234 -3.30 2.76 13.03
CA ARG A 234 -3.58 1.62 12.18
C ARG A 234 -2.29 0.88 11.84
N PHE A 235 -2.42 -0.43 11.67
CA PHE A 235 -1.30 -1.31 11.31
C PHE A 235 -0.14 -1.25 12.32
N LEU A 236 -0.46 -1.02 13.59
CA LEU A 236 0.52 -1.13 14.66
C LEU A 236 0.87 -2.61 14.86
N PRO A 237 2.17 -2.94 15.02
CA PRO A 237 2.57 -4.30 15.34
C PRO A 237 2.15 -4.68 16.76
N GLY A 238 1.78 -5.94 16.94
CA GLY A 238 1.55 -6.52 18.27
C GLY A 238 2.85 -6.48 19.10
N PRO A 239 2.81 -6.06 20.37
CA PRO A 239 4.02 -5.83 21.16
C PRO A 239 4.82 -7.12 21.44
N ALA A 240 4.19 -8.29 21.42
CA ALA A 240 4.85 -9.56 21.68
C ALA A 240 5.49 -10.18 20.42
N THR A 241 4.82 -10.05 19.27
CA THR A 241 5.19 -10.80 18.05
C THR A 241 5.65 -9.90 16.90
N GLY A 242 5.47 -8.59 17.00
CA GLY A 242 5.64 -7.70 15.85
C GLY A 242 4.57 -7.87 14.76
N GLN A 243 3.62 -8.80 14.91
CA GLN A 243 2.64 -9.13 13.88
C GLN A 243 1.62 -7.98 13.73
N VAL A 244 1.34 -7.60 12.49
CA VAL A 244 0.43 -6.52 12.12
C VAL A 244 -0.88 -7.10 11.62
N ASN A 245 -1.99 -6.65 12.20
CA ASN A 245 -3.32 -6.98 11.70
C ASN A 245 -3.63 -6.18 10.42
N MET A 246 -3.68 -6.87 9.28
CA MET A 246 -3.94 -6.28 7.97
C MET A 246 -5.42 -6.23 7.56
N TRP A 247 -6.37 -6.62 8.43
CA TRP A 247 -7.80 -6.65 8.07
C TRP A 247 -8.35 -5.29 7.62
N GLY A 248 -7.71 -4.21 8.06
CA GLY A 248 -8.02 -2.85 7.61
C GLY A 248 -7.33 -2.42 6.32
N ASP A 249 -6.61 -3.27 5.60
CA ASP A 249 -6.00 -2.82 4.35
C ASP A 249 -6.99 -2.96 3.19
N PHE A 250 -7.50 -1.83 2.70
CA PHE A 250 -8.48 -1.76 1.62
C PHE A 250 -7.85 -1.34 0.29
N HIS A 251 -6.52 -1.30 0.21
CA HIS A 251 -5.77 -0.92 -0.99
C HIS A 251 -6.16 0.46 -1.55
N ARG A 252 -6.53 1.40 -0.67
CA ARG A 252 -6.87 2.76 -1.04
C ARG A 252 -5.64 3.66 -1.03
N ASN A 253 -5.45 4.37 -2.14
CA ASN A 253 -4.41 5.37 -2.29
C ASN A 253 -4.84 6.68 -1.65
N ARG A 254 -3.88 7.39 -1.06
CA ARG A 254 -4.00 8.82 -0.83
C ARG A 254 -4.35 9.50 -2.16
N LEU A 255 -5.32 10.42 -2.16
CA LEU A 255 -5.78 11.06 -3.40
C LEU A 255 -4.61 11.66 -4.20
N GLY A 256 -4.45 11.21 -5.44
CA GLY A 256 -3.37 11.64 -6.34
C GLY A 256 -2.03 10.89 -6.19
N PHE A 257 -1.99 9.81 -5.40
CA PHE A 257 -0.82 8.97 -5.16
C PHE A 257 -1.09 7.52 -5.56
N LEU A 258 -0.07 6.67 -5.49
CA LEU A 258 -0.17 5.22 -5.64
C LEU A 258 -0.85 4.57 -4.42
N ASN A 259 -1.47 3.40 -4.61
CA ASN A 259 -2.21 2.69 -3.57
C ASN A 259 -1.33 1.79 -2.71
N TYR A 260 -0.36 1.11 -3.32
CA TYR A 260 0.63 0.31 -2.63
C TYR A 260 1.87 0.13 -3.50
N ASP A 261 2.94 -0.32 -2.87
CA ASP A 261 4.14 -0.83 -3.54
C ASP A 261 4.56 -2.14 -2.87
N TYR A 262 4.80 -3.17 -3.69
CA TYR A 262 5.24 -4.48 -3.24
C TYR A 262 6.66 -4.74 -3.74
N ALA A 263 7.45 -5.38 -2.89
CA ALA A 263 8.77 -5.86 -3.25
C ALA A 263 9.00 -7.24 -2.66
N TRP A 264 9.65 -8.15 -3.39
CA TRP A 264 10.14 -9.40 -2.82
C TRP A 264 11.60 -9.23 -2.38
N TYR A 265 11.97 -9.87 -1.27
CA TYR A 265 13.31 -9.79 -0.69
C TYR A 265 14.18 -10.95 -1.18
N ASP A 266 15.30 -10.62 -1.80
CA ASP A 266 16.31 -11.55 -2.30
C ASP A 266 17.41 -11.74 -1.27
N ALA A 267 17.21 -12.69 -0.35
CA ALA A 267 18.12 -12.93 0.77
C ALA A 267 19.60 -13.17 0.37
N PRO A 268 19.93 -13.89 -0.72
CA PRO A 268 21.31 -14.06 -1.18
C PRO A 268 22.04 -12.76 -1.52
N THR A 269 21.34 -11.76 -2.05
CA THR A 269 21.96 -10.48 -2.46
C THR A 269 21.65 -9.34 -1.50
N ASP A 270 20.80 -9.57 -0.50
CA ASP A 270 20.30 -8.55 0.43
C ASP A 270 19.63 -7.37 -0.29
N THR A 271 18.80 -7.68 -1.29
CA THR A 271 18.12 -6.67 -2.12
C THR A 271 16.61 -6.87 -2.20
N TRP A 272 15.91 -5.81 -2.61
CA TRP A 272 14.48 -5.77 -2.84
C TRP A 272 14.18 -5.60 -4.32
N TRP A 273 13.36 -6.48 -4.85
CA TRP A 273 12.95 -6.46 -6.24
C TRP A 273 11.49 -6.00 -6.35
N ARG A 274 11.27 -4.91 -7.09
CA ARG A 274 9.95 -4.30 -7.30
C ARG A 274 9.80 -3.77 -8.71
N ALA A 275 8.60 -3.35 -9.08
CA ALA A 275 8.34 -2.64 -10.34
C ALA A 275 7.67 -1.28 -10.11
N ASN A 276 7.85 -0.34 -11.04
CA ASN A 276 7.27 1.00 -10.94
C ASN A 276 5.74 1.05 -11.07
N HIS A 277 5.15 0.26 -11.98
CA HIS A 277 3.71 0.17 -12.25
C HIS A 277 3.40 -1.08 -13.09
N SER A 278 2.12 -1.32 -13.39
CA SER A 278 1.68 -2.36 -14.32
C SER A 278 2.08 -2.05 -15.76
N GLU A 279 2.26 -3.06 -16.61
CA GLU A 279 2.56 -2.90 -18.04
C GLU A 279 1.36 -2.33 -18.83
N THR A 280 0.14 -2.50 -18.31
CA THR A 280 -1.08 -2.02 -18.96
C THR A 280 -1.23 -0.50 -18.81
N GLY A 281 -0.93 0.29 -19.84
CA GLY A 281 -1.39 1.68 -19.88
C GLY A 281 -0.78 2.54 -20.96
N ASP A 282 0.52 2.81 -20.86
CA ASP A 282 1.20 3.82 -21.66
C ASP A 282 2.46 3.23 -22.30
N PRO A 283 2.50 3.00 -23.62
CA PRO A 283 3.67 2.43 -24.28
C PRO A 283 4.92 3.33 -24.17
N HIS A 284 4.77 4.60 -23.79
CA HIS A 284 5.90 5.50 -23.53
C HIS A 284 6.43 5.41 -22.09
N ARG A 285 5.74 4.65 -21.23
CA ARG A 285 6.13 4.38 -19.85
C ARG A 285 6.07 2.88 -19.63
N PRO A 286 7.09 2.12 -20.07
CA PRO A 286 7.13 0.68 -19.87
C PRO A 286 7.27 0.34 -18.38
N MET A 287 6.83 -0.85 -18.00
CA MET A 287 7.16 -1.39 -16.69
C MET A 287 8.67 -1.59 -16.57
N LEU A 288 9.23 -1.07 -15.49
CA LEU A 288 10.63 -1.24 -15.14
C LEU A 288 10.73 -2.01 -13.82
N VAL A 289 11.59 -3.01 -13.80
CA VAL A 289 11.94 -3.77 -12.60
C VAL A 289 13.21 -3.17 -11.99
N TYR A 290 13.18 -2.98 -10.68
CA TYR A 290 14.27 -2.41 -9.89
C TYR A 290 14.73 -3.41 -8.86
N GLN A 291 16.04 -3.53 -8.72
CA GLN A 291 16.70 -4.17 -7.58
C GLN A 291 17.31 -3.07 -6.71
N SER A 292 16.88 -2.99 -5.45
CA SER A 292 17.24 -1.92 -4.52
C SER A 292 17.90 -2.48 -3.26
N THR A 293 18.79 -1.73 -2.64
CA THR A 293 19.19 -2.01 -1.24
C THR A 293 18.01 -1.79 -0.29
N SER A 294 18.06 -2.35 0.92
CA SER A 294 17.04 -2.13 1.94
C SER A 294 16.88 -0.65 2.30
N GLU A 295 17.98 0.10 2.44
CA GLU A 295 17.96 1.56 2.67
C GLU A 295 17.19 2.31 1.55
N ALA A 296 17.50 1.99 0.29
CA ALA A 296 16.85 2.63 -0.86
C ALA A 296 15.36 2.25 -0.96
N PHE A 297 15.01 1.00 -0.66
CA PHE A 297 13.62 0.55 -0.65
C PHE A 297 12.82 1.20 0.48
N PHE A 298 13.31 1.13 1.73
CA PHE A 298 12.59 1.61 2.91
C PHE A 298 12.55 3.14 3.05
N THR A 299 13.38 3.88 2.31
CA THR A 299 13.16 5.33 2.09
C THR A 299 11.71 5.60 1.66
N GLY A 300 11.16 4.69 0.83
CA GLY A 300 9.79 4.73 0.35
C GLY A 300 9.49 5.99 -0.48
N SER A 301 8.21 6.36 -0.53
CA SER A 301 7.76 7.57 -1.23
C SER A 301 6.75 8.34 -0.37
N ALA A 302 6.33 9.51 -0.83
CA ALA A 302 5.28 10.29 -0.15
C ALA A 302 3.87 9.68 -0.31
N ASP A 303 3.73 8.65 -1.16
CA ASP A 303 2.47 7.92 -1.38
C ASP A 303 2.06 7.11 -0.13
N PHE A 304 3.06 6.64 0.62
CA PHE A 304 2.88 5.66 1.70
C PHE A 304 3.38 6.23 3.02
N ASP A 305 2.74 5.89 4.13
CA ASP A 305 3.15 6.27 5.48
C ASP A 305 3.40 5.04 6.39
N THR A 306 3.19 3.85 5.84
CA THR A 306 3.33 2.57 6.53
C THR A 306 4.10 1.61 5.66
N THR A 307 5.04 0.89 6.27
CA THR A 307 5.74 -0.25 5.69
C THR A 307 5.49 -1.46 6.56
N VAL A 308 5.14 -2.58 5.94
CA VAL A 308 5.06 -3.88 6.61
C VAL A 308 5.86 -4.91 5.81
N VAL A 309 6.48 -5.86 6.52
CA VAL A 309 7.26 -6.95 5.92
C VAL A 309 6.50 -8.25 6.15
N GLY A 310 6.21 -8.97 5.09
CA GLY A 310 5.43 -10.19 5.08
C GLY A 310 6.27 -11.45 4.90
N ILE A 311 5.71 -12.57 5.35
CA ILE A 311 6.18 -13.92 5.01
C ILE A 311 5.05 -14.63 4.26
N GLY A 312 5.37 -15.13 3.06
CA GLY A 312 4.56 -16.08 2.33
C GLY A 312 5.28 -17.41 2.22
N PHE A 313 4.61 -18.41 1.67
CA PHE A 313 5.20 -19.71 1.37
C PHE A 313 5.11 -19.94 -0.13
N ALA A 314 6.23 -20.30 -0.75
CA ALA A 314 6.30 -20.70 -2.15
C ALA A 314 6.56 -22.21 -2.24
N ASP A 315 6.05 -22.84 -3.29
CA ASP A 315 6.31 -24.25 -3.62
C ASP A 315 7.49 -24.33 -4.58
N ARG A 316 8.58 -25.00 -4.18
CA ARG A 316 9.82 -25.12 -4.98
C ARG A 316 9.70 -26.12 -6.14
N SER A 317 8.61 -26.89 -6.20
CA SER A 317 8.43 -27.92 -7.22
C SER A 317 7.89 -27.40 -8.57
N GLY A 318 7.48 -26.13 -8.61
CA GLY A 318 6.89 -25.45 -9.77
C GLY A 318 7.88 -24.80 -10.72
#